data_AF-A0A382I965-F1
#
_entry.id   AF-A0A382I965-F1
#
_cell.length_a   1.000
_cell.length_b   1.000
_cell.length_c   1.000
_cell.angle_alpha   90.00
_cell.angle_beta   90.00
_cell.angle_gamma   90.00
#
_symmetry.space_group_name_H-M   'P 1'
#
loop_
_entity.id
_entity.type
_entity.pdbx_description
1 polymer ?
#
loop_
_entity_poly.entity_id
_entity_poly.type
_entity_poly.pdbx_seq_one_letter_code
_entity_poly.pdbx_strand_id
1 'polypeptide(L)'
;VNKELNEQLKILKPSVVINTCGPFQNADYAVAKTCIENKVHYIDLADGRDFVCGITALDAMAKQNDVLVVSGASTVPGLSSAVLKNFKGEFSIIDSLVYGITPGQKTPRGLATTQGVLSYLGKPLKKSGDSKIRYG
;
A
#
# COMPACT_ATOMS: atom_id res chain seq x y z
N VAL A 1 -15.81 5.29 1.62
CA VAL A 1 -14.75 6.33 1.47
C VAL A 1 -14.92 7.11 0.16
N ASN A 2 -15.39 6.51 -0.93
CA ASN A 2 -15.36 7.11 -2.28
C ASN A 2 -16.71 7.63 -2.82
N LYS A 3 -17.77 7.80 -1.99
CA LYS A 3 -19.14 8.06 -2.46
C LYS A 3 -19.32 9.34 -3.31
N GLU A 4 -18.36 10.25 -3.31
CA GLU A 4 -18.40 11.48 -4.12
C GLU A 4 -17.06 11.79 -4.82
N LEU A 5 -16.12 10.83 -4.80
CA LEU A 5 -14.76 11.07 -5.27
C LEU A 5 -14.75 11.57 -6.71
N ASN A 6 -15.52 10.93 -7.59
CA ASN A 6 -15.59 11.28 -9.01
C ASN A 6 -15.99 12.75 -9.23
N GLU A 7 -17.02 13.22 -8.53
CA GLU A 7 -17.48 14.60 -8.68
C GLU A 7 -16.46 15.60 -8.12
N GLN A 8 -15.84 15.27 -6.99
CA GLN A 8 -14.77 16.10 -6.42
C GLN A 8 -13.54 16.18 -7.33
N LEU A 9 -13.17 15.10 -8.02
CA LEU A 9 -12.05 15.12 -8.98
C LEU A 9 -12.34 16.01 -10.18
N LYS A 10 -13.57 16.01 -10.71
CA LYS A 10 -13.97 16.89 -11.82
C LYS A 10 -13.93 18.37 -11.43
N ILE A 11 -14.31 18.69 -10.19
CA ILE A 11 -14.34 20.06 -9.65
C ILE A 11 -12.91 20.55 -9.36
N LEU A 12 -12.16 19.78 -8.56
CA LEU A 12 -10.86 20.20 -8.03
C LEU A 12 -9.72 20.03 -9.04
N LYS A 13 -9.84 19.08 -9.98
CA LYS A 13 -8.82 18.75 -11.00
C LYS A 13 -7.41 18.61 -10.42
N PRO A 14 -7.21 17.82 -9.35
CA PRO A 14 -5.89 17.67 -8.75
C PRO A 14 -4.96 16.92 -9.70
N SER A 15 -3.66 17.20 -9.62
CA SER A 15 -2.65 16.39 -10.34
C SER A 15 -2.50 14.99 -9.73
N VAL A 16 -2.69 14.86 -8.41
CA VAL A 16 -2.50 13.60 -7.68
C VAL A 16 -3.48 13.46 -6.53
N VAL A 17 -3.93 12.24 -6.28
CA VAL A 17 -4.65 11.83 -5.07
C VAL A 17 -3.72 10.98 -4.19
N ILE A 18 -3.64 11.32 -2.91
CA ILE A 18 -2.94 10.53 -1.89
C ILE A 18 -3.99 9.88 -0.99
N ASN A 19 -4.21 8.58 -1.18
CA ASN A 19 -5.16 7.80 -0.40
C ASN A 19 -4.53 7.32 0.91
N THR A 20 -4.96 7.93 2.01
CA THR A 20 -4.56 7.59 3.38
C THR A 20 -5.68 6.88 4.15
N CYS A 21 -6.77 6.49 3.48
CA CYS A 21 -7.99 5.98 4.08
C CYS A 21 -8.04 4.44 4.04
N GLY A 22 -7.30 3.80 4.96
CA GLY A 22 -7.40 2.35 5.20
C GLY A 22 -8.66 1.93 6.00
N PRO A 23 -8.76 0.65 6.42
CA PRO A 23 -7.76 -0.41 6.27
C PRO A 23 -7.69 -0.95 4.84
N PHE A 24 -6.48 -1.31 4.37
CA PHE A 24 -6.26 -1.81 3.01
C PHE A 24 -6.37 -3.34 2.89
N GLN A 25 -6.43 -4.06 4.02
CA GLN A 25 -6.41 -5.52 4.09
C GLN A 25 -7.59 -6.17 3.33
N ASN A 26 -8.73 -5.49 3.24
CA ASN A 26 -9.94 -5.95 2.53
C ASN A 26 -10.48 -4.90 1.55
N ALA A 27 -9.68 -3.89 1.20
CA ALA A 27 -10.10 -2.83 0.29
C ALA A 27 -10.04 -3.29 -1.16
N ASP A 28 -10.92 -2.73 -1.99
CA ASP A 28 -10.83 -2.85 -3.45
C ASP A 28 -10.05 -1.67 -4.06
N TYR A 29 -9.87 -1.69 -5.38
CA TYR A 29 -9.19 -0.63 -6.11
C TYR A 29 -10.11 0.48 -6.62
N ALA A 30 -11.32 0.66 -6.06
CA ALA A 30 -12.28 1.62 -6.61
C ALA A 30 -11.74 3.05 -6.61
N VAL A 31 -11.03 3.48 -5.56
CA VAL A 31 -10.41 4.82 -5.48
C VAL A 31 -9.38 5.02 -6.61
N ALA A 32 -8.47 4.06 -6.79
CA ALA A 32 -7.44 4.13 -7.83
C ALA A 32 -8.07 4.14 -9.22
N LYS A 33 -9.07 3.28 -9.48
CA LYS A 33 -9.81 3.25 -10.76
C LYS A 33 -10.47 4.59 -11.07
N THR A 34 -11.18 5.19 -10.10
CA THR A 34 -11.79 6.51 -10.27
C THR A 34 -10.75 7.60 -10.57
N CYS A 35 -9.54 7.53 -9.98
CA CYS A 35 -8.46 8.44 -10.32
C CYS A 35 -8.01 8.27 -11.77
N ILE A 36 -7.80 7.03 -12.22
CA ILE A 36 -7.39 6.71 -13.60
C ILE A 36 -8.43 7.21 -14.61
N GLU A 37 -9.71 6.96 -14.36
CA GLU A 37 -10.83 7.41 -15.23
C GLU A 37 -10.88 8.94 -15.37
N ASN A 38 -10.43 9.67 -14.36
CA ASN A 38 -10.35 11.13 -14.37
C ASN A 38 -8.98 11.67 -14.79
N LYS A 39 -8.06 10.81 -15.25
CA LYS A 39 -6.68 11.15 -15.62
C LYS A 39 -5.90 11.84 -14.49
N VAL A 40 -6.08 11.35 -13.27
CA VAL A 40 -5.40 11.83 -12.06
C VAL A 40 -4.42 10.77 -11.55
N HIS A 41 -3.20 11.16 -11.19
CA HIS A 41 -2.23 10.25 -10.58
C HIS A 41 -2.72 9.77 -9.21
N TYR A 42 -2.36 8.55 -8.81
CA TYR A 42 -2.78 7.95 -7.56
C TYR A 42 -1.58 7.43 -6.76
N ILE A 43 -1.57 7.72 -5.47
CA ILE A 43 -0.61 7.19 -4.50
C ILE A 43 -1.39 6.72 -3.27
N ASP A 44 -1.02 5.59 -2.66
CA ASP A 44 -1.50 5.21 -1.33
C ASP A 44 -0.40 4.80 -0.36
N LEU A 45 -0.78 4.78 0.93
CA LEU A 45 0.08 4.36 2.03
C LEU A 45 -0.22 2.92 2.47
N ALA A 46 -0.71 2.06 1.57
CA ALA A 46 -1.18 0.73 1.94
C ALA A 46 -0.07 -0.18 2.49
N ASP A 47 -0.42 -0.96 3.51
CA ASP A 47 0.43 -1.98 4.11
C ASP A 47 -0.12 -3.41 3.89
N GLY A 48 -1.33 -3.52 3.34
CA GLY A 48 -1.94 -4.79 2.99
C GLY A 48 -1.21 -5.47 1.84
N ARG A 49 -0.50 -6.56 2.10
CA ARG A 49 0.29 -7.30 1.09
C ARG A 49 -0.47 -7.59 -0.19
N ASP A 50 -1.65 -8.21 -0.08
CA ASP A 50 -2.43 -8.63 -1.23
C ASP A 50 -2.92 -7.41 -2.05
N PHE A 51 -3.25 -6.31 -1.38
CA PHE A 51 -3.61 -5.02 -2.00
C PHE A 51 -2.41 -4.38 -2.72
N VAL A 52 -1.26 -4.26 -2.06
CA VAL A 52 -0.06 -3.63 -2.64
C VAL A 52 0.46 -4.43 -3.83
N CYS A 53 0.55 -5.77 -3.70
CA CYS A 53 1.02 -6.62 -4.80
C CYS A 53 0.01 -6.66 -5.97
N GLY A 54 -1.29 -6.66 -5.66
CA GLY A 54 -2.36 -6.76 -6.66
C GLY A 54 -2.64 -5.46 -7.43
N ILE A 55 -2.13 -4.30 -6.99
CA ILE A 55 -2.37 -3.01 -7.67
C ILE A 55 -1.91 -3.02 -9.15
N THR A 56 -0.95 -3.89 -9.47
CA THR A 56 -0.43 -4.11 -10.84
C THR A 56 -1.52 -4.50 -11.83
N ALA A 57 -2.66 -5.02 -11.37
CA ALA A 57 -3.83 -5.27 -12.20
C ALA A 57 -4.38 -3.99 -12.90
N LEU A 58 -4.01 -2.80 -12.44
CA LEU A 58 -4.41 -1.52 -13.04
C LEU A 58 -3.38 -0.95 -14.02
N ASP A 59 -2.20 -1.57 -14.18
CA ASP A 59 -1.08 -1.00 -14.96
C ASP A 59 -1.45 -0.65 -16.41
N ALA A 60 -2.15 -1.56 -17.10
CA ALA A 60 -2.59 -1.32 -18.48
C ALA A 60 -3.56 -0.13 -18.57
N MET A 61 -4.52 -0.04 -17.63
CA MET A 61 -5.50 1.04 -17.59
C MET A 61 -4.83 2.39 -17.28
N ALA A 62 -3.86 2.40 -16.36
CA ALA A 62 -3.09 3.58 -15.99
C ALA A 62 -2.27 4.11 -17.18
N LYS A 63 -1.55 3.23 -17.89
CA LYS A 63 -0.78 3.57 -19.09
C LYS A 63 -1.67 4.11 -20.22
N GLN A 64 -2.84 3.51 -20.45
CA GLN A 64 -3.78 3.98 -21.47
C GLN A 64 -4.32 5.40 -21.19
N ASN A 65 -4.38 5.80 -19.92
CA ASN A 65 -4.84 7.13 -19.51
C ASN A 65 -3.71 8.11 -19.19
N ASP A 66 -2.46 7.71 -19.43
CA ASP A 66 -1.25 8.50 -19.16
C ASP A 66 -1.14 8.96 -17.69
N VAL A 67 -1.42 8.05 -16.76
CA VAL A 67 -1.31 8.32 -15.32
C VAL A 67 -0.42 7.32 -14.59
N LEU A 68 0.00 7.74 -13.41
CA LEU A 68 0.87 7.00 -12.49
C LEU A 68 0.00 6.47 -11.36
N VAL A 69 0.18 5.20 -11.01
CA VAL A 69 -0.48 4.53 -9.90
C VAL A 69 0.59 3.88 -9.04
N VAL A 70 0.69 4.29 -7.77
CA VAL A 70 1.65 3.76 -6.80
C VAL A 70 0.89 3.27 -5.56
N SER A 71 1.10 2.01 -5.20
CA SER A 71 0.64 1.49 -3.91
C SER A 71 1.80 1.20 -2.97
N GLY A 72 1.54 1.35 -1.67
CA GLY A 72 2.51 1.04 -0.62
C GLY A 72 3.64 2.05 -0.47
N ALA A 73 3.37 3.33 -0.74
CA ALA A 73 4.30 4.46 -0.56
C ALA A 73 4.48 4.86 0.93
N SER A 74 4.47 3.89 1.83
CA SER A 74 4.63 4.05 3.28
C SER A 74 6.04 3.63 3.74
N THR A 75 6.31 3.61 5.04
CA THR A 75 7.58 3.11 5.59
C THR A 75 7.84 1.65 5.19
N VAL A 76 6.79 0.83 5.25
CA VAL A 76 6.78 -0.52 4.67
C VAL A 76 5.55 -0.61 3.75
N PRO A 77 5.70 -1.02 2.48
CA PRO A 77 6.95 -1.44 1.85
C PRO A 77 7.81 -0.33 1.23
N GLY A 78 7.32 0.91 1.11
CA GLY A 78 7.97 1.98 0.33
C GLY A 78 9.41 2.32 0.75
N LEU A 79 9.61 2.88 1.95
CA LEU A 79 10.94 3.27 2.43
C LEU A 79 11.86 2.05 2.56
N SER A 80 11.36 0.94 3.10
CA SER A 80 12.14 -0.29 3.23
C SER A 80 12.66 -0.77 1.86
N SER A 81 11.83 -0.68 0.81
CA SER A 81 12.25 -1.05 -0.55
C SER A 81 13.26 -0.07 -1.15
N ALA A 82 13.14 1.23 -0.84
CA ALA A 82 14.11 2.24 -1.28
C ALA A 82 15.49 1.99 -0.66
N VAL A 83 15.55 1.66 0.63
CA VAL A 83 16.80 1.27 1.30
C VAL A 83 17.42 0.04 0.62
N LEU A 84 16.62 -1.00 0.36
CA LEU A 84 17.11 -2.19 -0.34
C LEU A 84 17.64 -1.86 -1.73
N LYS A 85 16.94 -1.00 -2.49
CA LYS A 85 17.39 -0.58 -3.82
C LYS A 85 18.73 0.16 -3.77
N ASN A 86 18.94 1.01 -2.77
CA ASN A 86 20.19 1.77 -2.61
C ASN A 86 21.38 0.84 -2.33
N PHE A 87 21.23 -0.08 -1.38
CA PHE A 87 22.33 -0.94 -0.93
C PHE A 87 22.48 -2.23 -1.75
N LYS A 88 21.57 -2.54 -2.69
CA LYS A 88 21.60 -3.76 -3.50
C LYS A 88 22.95 -3.99 -4.18
N GLY A 89 23.63 -2.93 -4.64
CA GLY A 89 24.92 -3.03 -5.32
C GLY A 89 26.10 -3.43 -4.43
N GLU A 90 25.96 -3.32 -3.10
CA GLU A 90 27.00 -3.71 -2.14
C GLU A 90 26.99 -5.21 -1.84
N PHE A 91 25.96 -5.93 -2.29
CA PHE A 91 25.78 -7.36 -2.06
C PHE A 91 25.75 -8.11 -3.38
N SER A 92 26.49 -9.22 -3.45
CA SER A 92 26.33 -10.16 -4.57
C SER A 92 24.98 -10.90 -4.48
N ILE A 93 24.56 -11.24 -3.26
CA ILE A 93 23.29 -11.91 -2.95
C ILE A 93 22.75 -11.33 -1.63
N ILE A 94 21.43 -11.16 -1.53
CA ILE A 94 20.74 -10.83 -0.28
C ILE A 94 19.95 -12.08 0.15
N ASP A 95 20.52 -12.88 1.04
CA ASP A 95 19.92 -14.15 1.48
C ASP A 95 18.76 -13.98 2.46
N SER A 96 18.79 -12.93 3.29
CA SER A 96 17.77 -12.70 4.31
C SER A 96 17.53 -11.22 4.57
N LEU A 97 16.29 -10.91 4.96
CA LEU A 97 15.85 -9.57 5.32
C LEU A 97 15.17 -9.62 6.68
N VAL A 98 15.67 -8.83 7.63
CA VAL A 98 15.03 -8.65 8.94
C VAL A 98 14.75 -7.17 9.10
N TYR A 99 13.47 -6.82 9.11
CA TYR A 99 13.00 -5.45 9.27
C TYR A 99 11.66 -5.46 9.98
N GLY A 100 11.32 -4.34 10.60
CA GLY A 100 10.07 -4.15 11.31
C GLY A 100 9.78 -2.68 11.50
N ILE A 101 8.52 -2.39 11.78
CA ILE A 101 8.07 -1.06 12.18
C ILE A 101 7.58 -1.13 13.62
N THR A 102 7.96 -0.15 14.42
CA THR A 102 7.47 -0.02 15.80
C THR A 102 6.59 1.22 15.86
N PRO A 103 5.33 1.11 16.29
CA PRO A 103 4.47 2.28 16.44
C PRO A 103 5.00 3.19 17.55
N GLY A 104 4.99 4.51 17.31
CA GLY A 104 5.33 5.48 18.35
C GLY A 104 4.36 5.40 19.52
N GLN A 105 4.86 5.43 20.76
CA GLN A 105 4.04 5.18 21.96
C GLN A 105 2.87 6.17 22.12
N LYS A 106 3.03 7.43 21.69
CA LYS A 106 2.09 8.54 21.98
C LYS A 106 1.03 8.81 20.90
N THR A 107 1.02 8.10 19.77
CA THR A 107 0.08 8.39 18.68
C THR A 107 -1.26 7.68 18.90
N PRO A 108 -2.42 8.33 19.01
CA PRO A 108 -3.70 7.63 19.15
C PRO A 108 -3.93 6.65 17.98
N ARG A 109 -4.45 5.46 18.27
CA ARG A 109 -4.62 4.40 17.27
C ARG A 109 -6.01 4.58 16.67
N GLY A 110 -6.05 4.97 15.40
CA GLY A 110 -7.31 5.17 14.68
C GLY A 110 -8.06 3.87 14.46
N LEU A 111 -9.37 3.97 14.22
CA LEU A 111 -10.24 2.82 13.98
C LEU A 111 -9.71 1.89 12.89
N ALA A 112 -9.24 2.45 11.77
CA ALA A 112 -8.70 1.69 10.65
C ALA A 112 -7.48 0.84 11.05
N THR A 113 -6.54 1.41 11.82
CA THR A 113 -5.38 0.69 12.33
C THR A 113 -5.80 -0.44 13.26
N THR A 114 -6.73 -0.17 14.19
CA THR A 114 -7.24 -1.17 15.12
C THR A 114 -7.94 -2.32 14.39
N GLN A 115 -8.79 -2.02 13.41
CA GLN A 115 -9.44 -3.02 12.56
C GLN A 115 -8.42 -3.83 11.75
N GLY A 116 -7.40 -3.17 11.20
CA GLY A 116 -6.29 -3.81 10.50
C GLY A 116 -5.60 -4.85 11.37
N VAL A 117 -5.16 -4.48 12.57
CA VAL A 117 -4.49 -5.40 13.53
C VAL A 117 -5.42 -6.56 13.92
N LEU A 118 -6.66 -6.26 14.31
CA LEU A 118 -7.62 -7.29 14.73
C LEU A 118 -8.01 -8.25 13.60
N SER A 119 -7.83 -7.85 12.33
CA SER A 119 -8.13 -8.72 11.19
C SER A 119 -7.22 -9.95 11.11
N TYR A 120 -6.00 -9.88 11.66
CA TYR A 120 -5.01 -10.96 11.57
C TYR A 120 -4.44 -11.42 12.92
N LEU A 121 -4.79 -10.76 14.03
CA LEU A 121 -4.33 -11.15 15.36
C LEU A 121 -4.66 -12.62 15.70
N GLY A 122 -3.65 -13.35 16.16
CA GLY A 122 -3.65 -14.78 16.45
C GLY A 122 -3.60 -15.70 15.21
N LYS A 123 -3.55 -15.17 13.98
CA LYS A 123 -3.63 -15.99 12.76
C LYS A 123 -2.25 -16.34 12.20
N PRO A 124 -2.07 -17.53 11.59
CA PRO A 124 -0.82 -17.87 10.94
C PRO A 124 -0.54 -16.92 9.77
N LEU A 125 0.67 -16.37 9.73
CA LEU A 125 1.13 -15.52 8.63
C LEU A 125 1.50 -16.38 7.42
N LYS A 126 1.20 -15.89 6.21
CA LYS A 126 1.65 -16.52 4.95
C LYS A 126 3.18 -16.65 4.97
N LYS A 127 3.68 -17.85 4.68
CA LYS A 127 5.12 -18.15 4.66
C LYS A 127 5.83 -17.32 3.59
N SER A 128 6.99 -16.77 3.93
CA SER A 128 7.97 -16.27 2.97
C SER A 128 9.33 -16.79 3.44
N GLY A 129 9.85 -17.83 2.81
CA GLY A 129 11.08 -18.51 3.22
C GLY A 129 10.86 -19.58 4.30
N ASP A 130 11.48 -19.37 5.47
CA ASP A 130 11.70 -20.32 6.57
C ASP A 130 10.50 -21.24 6.91
N SER A 131 10.79 -22.47 7.35
CA SER A 131 9.81 -23.54 7.58
C SER A 131 8.90 -23.30 8.79
N LYS A 132 9.32 -22.43 9.73
CA LYS A 132 8.62 -22.14 10.99
C LYS A 132 7.40 -21.24 10.78
N ILE A 133 6.24 -21.70 11.24
CA ILE A 133 5.00 -20.91 11.24
C ILE A 133 5.14 -19.73 12.21
N ARG A 134 4.83 -18.53 11.73
CA ARG A 134 4.72 -17.31 12.55
C ARG A 134 3.25 -16.91 12.63
N TYR A 135 2.87 -16.28 13.74
CA TYR A 135 1.52 -15.78 13.97
C TYR A 135 1.57 -14.26 14.01
N GLY A 136 0.57 -13.62 13.39
CA GLY A 136 0.32 -12.18 13.48
C GLY A 136 -0.78 -11.90 14.47
#